data_AF-A0A965QHB0-F1
#
_entry.id   AF-A0A965QHB0-F1
#
_cell.length_a   1.000
_cell.length_b   1.000
_cell.length_c   1.000
_cell.angle_alpha   90.00
_cell.angle_beta   90.00
_cell.angle_gamma   90.00
#
_symmetry.space_group_name_H-M   'P 1'
#
loop_
_entity.id
_entity.type
_entity.pdbx_description
1 polymer ?
#
loop_
_entity_poly.entity_id
_entity_poly.type
_entity_poly.pdbx_seq_one_letter_code
_entity_poly.pdbx_strand_id
1 'polypeptide(L)' 'MRSPARILVTDCDTLAALACVRDLGRAGYDVFACGVGSSPPAAVSRYVKTYRAIVNPWLNPQ' A
#
# COMPACT_ATOMS: atom_id res chain seq x y z
N MET A 1 16.33 2.40 20.66
CA MET A 1 15.16 2.74 19.81
C MET A 1 14.67 1.46 19.15
N ARG A 2 13.39 1.09 19.27
CA ARG A 2 12.81 0.00 18.47
C ARG A 2 12.68 0.50 17.03
N SER A 3 13.08 -0.30 16.05
CA SER A 3 12.80 -0.02 14.64
C SER A 3 11.28 0.07 14.42
N PRO A 4 10.81 1.01 13.57
CA PRO A 4 9.39 1.09 13.24
C PRO A 4 8.90 -0.23 12.65
N ALA A 5 7.71 -0.68 13.05
CA ALA A 5 7.15 -1.89 12.49
C ALA A 5 6.80 -1.68 11.00
N ARG A 6 7.01 -2.72 10.20
CA ARG A 6 6.77 -2.72 8.76
C ARG A 6 5.40 -3.29 8.46
N ILE A 7 4.58 -2.56 7.71
CA ILE A 7 3.20 -2.93 7.39
C ILE A 7 3.04 -3.00 5.87
N LEU A 8 2.46 -4.10 5.37
CA LEU A 8 2.03 -4.22 3.98
C LEU A 8 0.52 -3.93 3.90
N VAL A 9 0.15 -2.98 3.04
CA VAL A 9 -1.25 -2.68 2.70
C VAL A 9 -1.55 -3.25 1.32
N THR A 10 -2.57 -4.10 1.22
CA THR A 10 -3.08 -4.67 -0.04
C THR A 10 -4.22 -3.81 -0.60
N ASP A 11 -4.73 -4.17 -1.78
CA ASP A 11 -5.94 -3.55 -2.36
C ASP A 11 -5.85 -2.02 -2.46
N CYS A 12 -4.64 -1.55 -2.77
CA CYS A 12 -4.26 -0.13 -2.76
C CYS A 12 -5.02 0.73 -3.76
N ASP A 13 -5.73 0.10 -4.71
CA ASP A 13 -6.64 0.71 -5.68
C ASP A 13 -7.85 1.41 -5.02
N THR A 14 -8.11 1.13 -3.74
CA THR A 14 -9.26 1.68 -3.01
C THR A 14 -8.94 2.95 -2.22
N LEU A 15 -9.97 3.78 -2.00
CA LEU A 15 -9.86 4.95 -1.10
C LEU A 15 -9.68 4.55 0.37
N ALA A 16 -10.19 3.37 0.76
CA ALA A 16 -9.99 2.82 2.10
C ALA A 16 -8.50 2.54 2.37
N ALA A 17 -7.79 1.96 1.39
CA ALA A 17 -6.36 1.76 1.49
C ALA A 17 -5.59 3.08 1.61
N LEU A 18 -6.00 4.14 0.91
CA LEU A 18 -5.40 5.47 1.05
C LEU A 18 -5.55 6.04 2.46
N ALA A 19 -6.74 5.90 3.07
CA ALA A 19 -6.97 6.31 4.45
C ALA A 19 -6.06 5.52 5.42
N CYS A 20 -6.05 4.20 5.29
CA CYS A 20 -5.21 3.29 6.09
C CYS A 20 -3.71 3.66 6.00
N VAL A 21 -3.18 3.85 4.80
CA VAL A 21 -1.79 4.27 4.56
C VAL A 21 -1.47 5.59 5.27
N ARG A 22 -2.39 6.56 5.23
CA ARG A 22 -2.20 7.87 5.85
C ARG A 22 -2.22 7.79 7.38
N ASP A 23 -3.04 6.93 7.96
CA ASP A 23 -3.12 6.74 9.40
C ASP A 23 -1.88 6.00 9.93
N LEU A 24 -1.47 4.91 9.25
CA LEU A 24 -0.25 4.18 9.56
C LEU A 24 1.00 5.07 9.45
N GLY A 25 1.09 5.85 8.38
CA GLY A 25 2.21 6.77 8.17
C GLY A 25 2.30 7.85 9.26
N ARG A 26 1.16 8.38 9.73
CA ARG A 26 1.12 9.33 10.86
C ARG A 26 1.50 8.69 12.18
N ALA A 27 1.16 7.42 12.37
CA ALA A 27 1.55 6.65 13.55
C ALA A 27 3.04 6.22 13.55
N GLY A 28 3.79 6.55 12.48
CA GLY A 28 5.24 6.32 12.41
C GLY A 28 5.62 4.92 11.94
N TYR A 29 4.71 4.19 11.31
CA TYR A 29 5.01 2.88 10.71
C TYR A 29 5.72 3.02 9.36
N ASP A 30 6.48 1.98 9.01
CA ASP A 30 7.04 1.81 7.68
C ASP A 30 6.02 1.12 6.78
N VAL A 31 5.41 1.88 5.86
CA VAL A 31 4.31 1.40 5.03
C VAL A 31 4.80 0.97 3.64
N PHE A 32 4.43 -0.25 3.25
CA PHE A 32 4.62 -0.84 1.93
C PHE A 32 3.24 -1.14 1.33
N ALA A 33 3.12 -1.08 0.00
CA ALA A 33 1.84 -1.16 -0.67
C ALA A 33 1.86 -2.14 -1.86
N CYS A 34 0.75 -2.83 -2.11
CA CYS A 34 0.52 -3.55 -3.36
C CYS A 34 -0.94 -3.46 -3.82
N GLY A 35 -1.15 -3.63 -5.13
CA GLY A 35 -2.44 -3.50 -5.78
C GLY A 35 -2.36 -3.90 -7.26
N VAL A 36 -3.49 -3.92 -7.95
CA VAL A 36 -3.55 -4.35 -9.36
C VAL A 36 -3.29 -3.21 -10.35
N GLY A 37 -3.48 -1.96 -9.94
CA GLY A 37 -3.27 -0.77 -10.76
C GLY A 37 -1.78 -0.39 -10.91
N SER A 38 -1.46 0.35 -11.98
CA SER A 38 -0.10 0.88 -12.18
C SER A 38 0.22 2.09 -11.31
N SER A 39 -0.80 2.85 -10.87
CA SER A 39 -0.64 4.02 -9.99
C SER A 39 -1.88 4.23 -9.10
N PRO A 40 -2.14 3.33 -8.14
CA PRO A 40 -3.35 3.43 -7.35
C PRO A 40 -3.27 4.58 -6.32
N PRO A 41 -4.42 5.13 -5.88
CA PRO A 41 -4.46 6.31 -4.99
C PRO A 41 -3.65 6.15 -3.70
N ALA A 42 -3.60 4.95 -3.13
CA ALA A 42 -2.81 4.71 -1.92
C ALA A 42 -1.29 4.73 -2.19
N ALA A 43 -0.84 4.27 -3.38
CA ALA A 43 0.57 4.18 -3.74
C ALA A 43 1.24 5.55 -3.94
N VAL A 44 0.47 6.57 -4.33
CA VAL A 44 0.99 7.94 -4.50
C VAL A 44 1.10 8.72 -3.19
N SER A 45 0.67 8.12 -2.07
CA SER A 45 0.82 8.74 -0.75
C SER A 45 2.29 8.83 -0.36
N ARG A 46 2.72 9.99 0.14
CA ARG A 46 4.08 10.22 0.69
C ARG A 46 4.49 9.27 1.80
N TYR A 47 3.52 8.57 2.41
CA TYR A 47 3.75 7.62 3.49
C TYR A 47 4.13 6.22 2.99
N VAL A 48 3.96 5.93 1.69
CA VAL A 48 4.37 4.65 1.09
C VAL A 48 5.85 4.70 0.74
N LYS A 49 6.62 3.74 1.25
CA LYS A 49 8.05 3.58 0.91
C LYS A 49 8.26 2.89 -0.43
N THR A 50 7.43 1.92 -0.76
CA THR A 50 7.50 1.16 -2.01
C THR A 50 6.13 0.60 -2.36
N TYR A 51 5.82 0.66 -3.65
CA TYR A 51 4.65 0.02 -4.24
C TYR A 51 5.06 -1.13 -5.17
N ARG A 52 4.30 -2.23 -5.12
CA ARG A 52 4.39 -3.32 -6.09
C ARG A 52 3.04 -3.57 -6.75
N ALA A 53 2.99 -3.36 -8.06
CA ALA A 53 1.88 -3.84 -8.86
C ALA A 53 1.90 -5.37 -8.86
N ILE A 54 0.73 -5.97 -8.64
CA ILE A 54 0.50 -7.42 -8.72
C ILE A 54 -0.42 -7.73 -9.90
N VAL A 55 -0.30 -8.95 -10.43
CA VAL A 55 -1.19 -9.42 -11.50
C VAL A 55 -2.60 -9.54 -10.94
N ASN A 56 -3.59 -9.05 -11.68
CA ASN A 56 -4.98 -9.26 -11.33
C ASN A 56 -5.34 -10.74 -11.57
N PRO A 57 -5.58 -11.54 -10.51
CA PRO A 57 -5.82 -12.98 -10.65
C PRO A 57 -7.14 -13.28 -11.38
N TRP A 58 -8.07 -12.33 -11.44
CA TRP A 58 -9.33 -12.48 -12.17
C TRP A 58 -9.16 -12.30 -13.68
N LEU A 59 -8.14 -11.55 -14.10
CA LEU A 59 -7.83 -11.34 -15.52
C LEU A 59 -6.78 -12.34 -16.03
N ASN A 60 -5.95 -12.86 -15.13
CA ASN A 60 -4.94 -13.85 -15.45
C ASN A 60 -4.81 -14.86 -14.30
N PRO A 61 -5.73 -15.85 -14.23
CA PRO A 61 -5.67 -16.91 -13.25
C PRO A 61 -4.42 -17.77 -13.51
N GLN A 62 -3.55 -17.86 -12.50
CA GLN A 62 -2.36 -18.72 -12.48
C GLN A 62 -2.73 -20.12 -11.98
#